data_AF-A0A1I4BAD9-F1
#
_entry.id   AF-A0A1I4BAD9-F1
#
_cell.length_a   1.000
_cell.length_b   1.000
_cell.length_c   1.000
_cell.angle_alpha   90.00
_cell.angle_beta   90.00
_cell.angle_gamma   90.00
#
_symmetry.space_group_name_H-M   'P 1'
#
loop_
_entity.id
_entity.type
_entity.pdbx_description
1 polymer ?
#
loop_
_entity_poly.entity_id
_entity_poly.type
_entity_poly.pdbx_seq_one_letter_code
_entity_poly.pdbx_strand_id
1 'polypeptide(L)'
;MKEHKFIKALKDGTACTKISLILWGIGYICNGQVVKGVIKQLYQIFLIIFTALVTGNYILKLGSLGTVQREEVFDALTLTKKVNDYDNSLLILLGGIIGILCIALYVFSCVNNVENVYELQIEHKEGKHINSFREDIKDLLGKKFHITLLTLPGIGIVVIKLIPILFMICIAFTNYDKEHQPPTYLFTWRGLENFKTLFTTTSTITFGYVFARILIWTLIWAALATATTFLGGVFLAKFICDKRTKFPKLWRSLFVLVIAIPQFVTLLLVGKMFGDYGIINSFCNSVGITNFLQDIGVVSKGLSYIPFLSKPIWANIMVVLINIWVGVPFQMLSATGVIMNIPSDQLESAKIDGATDSQIFWKITIPYILFVMGPSLLTGFIANINNFNVIYLLTNDYVTTNMNYANSNAKEVDLLITWLFTLTNEYSNYKMASVIGICVFVICAAFTLISFSRMIAANKEEEYQ
;
A
#
# COMPACT_ATOMS: atom_id res chain seq x y z
N MET A 1 6.92 -5.26 36.81
CA MET A 1 6.11 -5.55 35.61
C MET A 1 4.72 -5.97 36.08
N LYS A 2 3.64 -5.33 35.60
CA LYS A 2 2.27 -5.81 35.87
C LYS A 2 2.13 -7.20 35.24
N GLU A 3 1.72 -8.19 36.02
CA GLU A 3 1.47 -9.56 35.54
C GLU A 3 0.36 -9.52 34.47
N HIS A 4 0.56 -10.22 33.34
CA HIS A 4 -0.41 -10.20 32.23
C HIS A 4 -1.75 -10.79 32.69
N LYS A 5 -2.88 -10.20 32.28
CA LYS A 5 -4.23 -10.59 32.75
C LYS A 5 -4.49 -12.09 32.58
N PHE A 6 -4.13 -12.66 31.43
CA PHE A 6 -4.17 -14.10 31.18
C PHE A 6 -3.45 -14.95 32.24
N ILE A 7 -2.24 -14.57 32.66
CA ILE A 7 -1.47 -15.31 33.67
C ILE A 7 -2.19 -15.26 35.02
N LYS A 8 -2.71 -14.09 35.38
CA LYS A 8 -3.52 -13.91 36.60
C LYS A 8 -4.80 -14.76 36.56
N ALA A 9 -5.45 -14.84 35.40
CA ALA A 9 -6.63 -15.69 35.20
C ALA A 9 -6.33 -17.19 35.41
N LEU A 10 -5.14 -17.65 35.00
CA LEU A 10 -4.72 -19.03 35.22
C LEU A 10 -4.30 -19.32 36.67
N LYS A 11 -3.76 -18.33 37.38
CA LYS A 11 -3.31 -18.49 38.77
C LYS A 11 -4.48 -18.38 39.75
N ASP A 12 -5.26 -17.32 39.63
CA ASP A 12 -6.30 -16.92 40.59
C ASP A 12 -7.73 -17.28 40.14
N GLY A 13 -7.86 -17.88 38.95
CA GLY A 13 -9.13 -18.32 38.39
C GLY A 13 -9.71 -19.54 39.11
N THR A 14 -11.03 -19.59 39.20
CA THR A 14 -11.80 -20.77 39.64
C THR A 14 -11.64 -21.93 38.67
N ALA A 15 -12.09 -23.13 39.07
CA ALA A 15 -12.10 -24.31 38.20
C ALA A 15 -12.82 -24.03 36.86
N CYS A 16 -13.95 -23.30 36.88
CA CYS A 16 -14.66 -22.91 35.66
C CYS A 16 -13.83 -22.00 34.74
N THR A 17 -13.08 -21.06 35.29
CA THR A 17 -12.17 -20.19 34.52
C THR A 17 -11.04 -20.99 33.88
N LYS A 18 -10.48 -21.98 34.59
CA LYS A 18 -9.44 -22.87 34.05
C LYS A 18 -9.99 -23.80 32.97
N ILE A 19 -11.20 -24.35 33.16
CA ILE A 19 -11.87 -25.19 32.16
C ILE A 19 -12.21 -24.39 30.89
N SER A 20 -12.43 -23.07 31.02
CA SER A 20 -12.69 -22.20 29.87
C SER A 20 -11.53 -22.08 28.86
N LEU A 21 -10.34 -22.61 29.21
CA LEU A 21 -9.22 -22.76 28.29
C LEU A 21 -9.46 -23.88 27.26
N ILE A 22 -10.17 -24.95 27.65
CA ILE A 22 -10.47 -26.10 26.79
C ILE A 22 -11.88 -25.99 26.23
N LEU A 23 -12.87 -25.58 27.03
CA LEU A 23 -14.27 -25.46 26.63
C LEU A 23 -14.73 -24.03 26.87
N TRP A 24 -14.71 -23.22 25.81
CA TRP A 24 -14.85 -21.77 25.92
C TRP A 24 -16.18 -21.34 26.55
N GLY A 25 -17.24 -22.14 26.40
CA GLY A 25 -18.57 -21.83 26.92
C GLY A 25 -18.75 -22.02 28.43
N ILE A 26 -18.02 -22.95 29.05
CA ILE A 26 -18.28 -23.36 30.45
C ILE A 26 -18.03 -22.21 31.43
N GLY A 27 -17.01 -21.40 31.19
CA GLY A 27 -16.70 -20.24 32.01
C GLY A 27 -17.85 -19.24 32.12
N TYR A 28 -18.55 -18.97 31.01
CA TYR A 28 -19.70 -18.06 31.01
C TYR A 28 -20.94 -18.70 31.66
N ILE A 29 -21.15 -20.00 31.46
CA ILE A 29 -22.27 -20.73 32.05
C ILE A 29 -22.15 -20.73 33.58
N CYS A 30 -20.95 -21.00 34.13
CA CYS A 30 -20.73 -20.95 35.57
C CYS A 30 -20.94 -19.57 36.20
N ASN A 31 -20.77 -18.49 35.42
CA ASN A 31 -20.96 -17.10 35.87
C ASN A 31 -22.34 -16.53 35.45
N GLY A 32 -23.32 -17.39 35.12
CA GLY A 32 -24.71 -16.99 34.87
C GLY A 32 -25.04 -16.53 33.45
N GLN A 33 -24.08 -16.53 32.51
CA GLN A 33 -24.27 -16.12 31.11
C GLN A 33 -24.42 -17.32 30.16
N VAL A 34 -25.54 -18.06 30.27
CA VAL A 34 -25.75 -19.31 29.52
C VAL A 34 -25.71 -19.11 28.00
N VAL A 35 -26.48 -18.15 27.47
CA VAL A 35 -26.57 -17.91 26.01
C VAL A 35 -25.20 -17.55 25.42
N LYS A 36 -24.46 -16.69 26.10
CA LYS A 36 -23.11 -16.26 25.68
C LYS A 36 -22.13 -17.42 25.71
N GLY A 37 -22.24 -18.29 26.72
CA GLY A 37 -21.47 -19.53 26.81
C GLY A 37 -21.74 -20.47 25.64
N VAL A 38 -23.01 -20.68 25.26
CA VAL A 38 -23.36 -21.49 24.08
C VAL A 38 -22.78 -20.89 22.80
N ILE A 39 -22.92 -19.58 22.58
CA ILE A 39 -22.36 -18.91 21.40
C ILE A 39 -20.83 -19.08 21.33
N LYS A 40 -20.13 -18.91 22.46
CA LYS A 40 -18.68 -19.09 22.53
C LYS A 40 -18.26 -20.53 22.27
N GLN A 41 -19.03 -21.51 22.73
CA GLN A 41 -18.77 -22.92 22.46
C GLN A 41 -19.00 -23.27 20.98
N LEU A 42 -20.08 -22.77 20.38
CA LEU A 42 -20.36 -22.94 18.95
C LEU A 42 -19.27 -22.30 18.09
N TYR A 43 -18.80 -21.11 18.47
CA TYR A 43 -17.69 -20.43 17.80
C TYR A 43 -16.38 -21.24 17.88
N GLN A 44 -16.09 -21.83 19.04
CA GLN A 44 -14.94 -22.73 19.21
C GLN A 44 -15.03 -23.95 18.28
N ILE A 45 -16.18 -24.64 18.29
CA ILE A 45 -16.43 -25.82 17.47
C ILE A 45 -16.32 -25.47 15.99
N PHE A 46 -16.91 -24.36 15.57
CA PHE A 46 -16.82 -23.87 14.20
C PHE A 46 -15.37 -23.67 13.76
N LEU A 47 -14.55 -22.98 14.56
CA LEU A 47 -13.13 -22.78 14.24
C LEU A 47 -12.37 -24.10 14.10
N ILE A 48 -12.57 -25.04 15.03
CA ILE A 48 -11.92 -26.35 15.00
C ILE A 48 -12.33 -27.14 13.75
N ILE A 49 -13.64 -27.24 13.48
CA ILE A 49 -14.16 -27.96 12.31
C ILE A 49 -13.68 -27.31 11.02
N PHE A 50 -13.74 -25.98 10.93
CA PHE A 50 -13.27 -25.24 9.77
C PHE A 50 -11.77 -25.49 9.54
N THR A 51 -10.95 -25.36 10.58
CA THR A 51 -9.50 -25.59 10.46
C THR A 51 -9.19 -27.03 10.07
N ALA A 52 -9.86 -28.02 10.67
CA ALA A 52 -9.61 -29.43 10.40
C ALA A 52 -10.07 -29.87 9.00
N LEU A 53 -11.31 -29.54 8.63
CA LEU A 53 -11.92 -30.03 7.38
C LEU A 53 -11.53 -29.21 6.15
N VAL A 54 -11.34 -27.89 6.30
CA VAL A 54 -11.08 -26.99 5.17
C VAL A 54 -9.58 -26.78 4.95
N THR A 55 -8.83 -26.56 6.03
CA THR A 55 -7.41 -26.17 5.92
C THR A 55 -6.41 -27.25 6.34
N GLY A 56 -6.86 -28.29 7.04
CA GLY A 56 -5.98 -29.28 7.67
C GLY A 56 -5.03 -29.95 6.68
N ASN A 57 -5.58 -30.43 5.56
CA ASN A 57 -4.78 -31.05 4.50
C ASN A 57 -3.77 -30.08 3.87
N TYR A 58 -4.11 -28.79 3.73
CA TYR A 58 -3.21 -27.78 3.18
C TYR A 58 -2.07 -27.43 4.15
N ILE A 59 -2.36 -27.33 5.44
CA ILE A 59 -1.34 -27.07 6.48
C ILE A 59 -0.29 -28.19 6.48
N LEU A 60 -0.71 -29.45 6.39
CA LEU A 60 0.20 -30.61 6.38
C LEU A 60 1.11 -30.62 5.14
N LYS A 61 0.59 -30.17 3.98
CA LYS A 61 1.33 -30.10 2.71
C LYS A 61 2.11 -28.79 2.53
N LEU A 62 2.00 -27.84 3.46
CA LEU A 62 2.61 -26.50 3.33
C LEU A 62 4.14 -26.58 3.21
N GLY A 63 4.78 -27.57 3.85
CA GLY A 63 6.22 -27.78 3.80
C GLY A 63 6.76 -28.24 2.43
N SER A 64 5.98 -29.02 1.67
CA SER A 64 6.38 -29.50 0.34
C SER A 64 5.80 -28.68 -0.80
N LEU A 65 4.68 -28.00 -0.57
CA LEU A 65 3.85 -27.33 -1.60
C LEU A 65 3.32 -28.30 -2.66
N GLY A 66 3.13 -29.55 -2.28
CA GLY A 66 2.67 -30.62 -3.16
C GLY A 66 3.81 -31.55 -3.59
N THR A 67 3.44 -32.79 -3.91
CA THR A 67 4.35 -33.84 -4.35
C THR A 67 3.88 -34.51 -5.64
N VAL A 68 2.58 -34.51 -5.91
CA VAL A 68 2.02 -35.15 -7.10
C VAL A 68 1.74 -34.10 -8.17
N GLN A 69 2.49 -34.15 -9.26
CA GLN A 69 2.30 -33.24 -10.39
C GLN A 69 1.12 -33.67 -11.26
N ARG A 70 0.45 -32.69 -11.90
CA ARG A 70 -0.66 -32.95 -12.82
C ARG A 70 -0.17 -33.62 -14.09
N GLU A 71 -0.76 -34.76 -14.40
CA GLU A 71 -0.54 -35.52 -15.64
C GLU A 71 -1.87 -35.77 -16.33
N GLU A 72 -1.91 -35.55 -17.65
CA GLU A 72 -3.07 -35.87 -18.49
C GLU A 72 -2.76 -37.13 -19.31
N VAL A 73 -3.52 -38.20 -19.06
CA VAL A 73 -3.41 -39.43 -19.82
C VAL A 73 -4.64 -39.56 -20.72
N PHE A 74 -4.41 -39.75 -22.02
CA PHE A 74 -5.49 -40.00 -22.97
C PHE A 74 -6.00 -41.43 -22.81
N ASP A 75 -7.29 -41.59 -22.47
CA ASP A 75 -7.92 -42.89 -22.38
C ASP A 75 -8.55 -43.24 -23.74
N ALA A 76 -7.96 -44.20 -24.44
CA ALA A 76 -8.37 -44.63 -25.76
C ALA A 76 -9.75 -45.32 -25.77
N LEU A 77 -10.24 -45.81 -24.62
CA LEU A 77 -11.54 -46.48 -24.52
C LEU A 77 -12.69 -45.50 -24.34
N THR A 78 -12.46 -44.39 -23.63
CA THR A 78 -13.49 -43.37 -23.39
C THR A 78 -13.37 -42.17 -24.32
N LEU A 79 -12.32 -42.10 -25.14
CA LEU A 79 -11.97 -40.95 -26.00
C LEU A 79 -11.89 -39.62 -25.22
N THR A 80 -11.55 -39.70 -23.93
CA THR A 80 -11.44 -38.55 -23.03
C THR A 80 -10.09 -38.53 -22.36
N LYS A 81 -9.59 -37.32 -22.08
CA LYS A 81 -8.40 -37.15 -21.23
C LYS A 81 -8.80 -37.35 -19.76
N LYS A 82 -8.15 -38.30 -19.08
CA LYS A 82 -8.26 -38.45 -17.63
C LYS A 82 -7.05 -37.77 -16.99
N VAL A 83 -7.31 -37.04 -15.90
CA VAL A 83 -6.27 -36.36 -15.11
C VAL A 83 -6.09 -37.16 -13.82
N ASN A 84 -4.84 -37.29 -13.36
CA ASN A 84 -4.55 -37.92 -12.07
C ASN A 84 -5.08 -37.10 -10.88
N ASP A 85 -5.05 -37.66 -9.67
CA ASP A 85 -5.26 -36.89 -8.44
C ASP A 85 -3.96 -36.12 -8.13
N TYR A 86 -3.95 -34.82 -8.44
CA TYR A 86 -2.75 -33.98 -8.39
C TYR A 86 -2.82 -32.90 -7.30
N ASP A 87 -1.65 -32.45 -6.86
CA ASP A 87 -1.53 -31.34 -5.94
C ASP A 87 -1.56 -29.99 -6.65
N ASN A 88 -2.04 -28.96 -5.97
CA ASN A 88 -1.97 -27.58 -6.47
C ASN A 88 -1.22 -26.71 -5.47
N SER A 89 0.04 -26.39 -5.78
CA SER A 89 0.92 -25.60 -4.91
C SER A 89 0.31 -24.24 -4.52
N LEU A 90 -0.44 -23.60 -5.43
CA LEU A 90 -1.10 -22.32 -5.17
C LEU A 90 -2.21 -22.47 -4.12
N LEU A 91 -3.07 -23.48 -4.28
CA LEU A 91 -4.14 -23.76 -3.32
C LEU A 91 -3.58 -24.24 -1.98
N ILE A 92 -2.52 -25.05 -1.98
CA ILE A 92 -1.84 -25.49 -0.77
C ILE A 92 -1.27 -24.28 -0.02
N LEU A 93 -0.59 -23.37 -0.71
CA LEU A 93 -0.03 -22.18 -0.08
C LEU A 93 -1.12 -21.28 0.48
N LEU A 94 -2.14 -20.95 -0.32
CA LEU A 94 -3.25 -20.09 0.10
C LEU A 94 -4.04 -20.70 1.27
N GLY A 95 -4.42 -21.97 1.14
CA GLY A 95 -5.15 -22.71 2.18
C GLY A 95 -4.35 -22.90 3.45
N GLY A 96 -3.03 -23.10 3.34
CA GLY A 96 -2.11 -23.19 4.47
C GLY A 96 -1.99 -21.87 5.23
N ILE A 97 -1.89 -20.73 4.53
CA ILE A 97 -1.86 -19.39 5.15
C ILE A 97 -3.19 -19.12 5.88
N ILE A 98 -4.32 -19.39 5.23
CA ILE A 98 -5.64 -19.25 5.86
C ILE A 98 -5.72 -20.15 7.11
N GLY A 99 -5.23 -21.38 7.02
CA GLY A 99 -5.16 -22.31 8.13
C GLY A 99 -4.34 -21.80 9.32
N ILE A 100 -3.13 -21.26 9.06
CA ILE A 100 -2.28 -20.64 10.09
C ILE A 100 -2.99 -19.44 10.72
N LEU A 101 -3.65 -18.59 9.93
CA LEU A 101 -4.42 -17.47 10.44
C LEU A 101 -5.62 -17.92 11.29
N CYS A 102 -6.29 -19.00 10.91
CA CYS A 102 -7.35 -19.60 11.73
C CYS A 102 -6.82 -20.15 13.06
N ILE A 103 -5.64 -20.78 13.06
CA ILE A 103 -4.97 -21.25 14.29
C ILE A 103 -4.58 -20.04 15.17
N ALA A 104 -4.00 -18.99 14.58
CA ALA A 104 -3.67 -17.77 15.31
C ALA A 104 -4.92 -17.10 15.89
N LEU A 105 -6.01 -17.04 15.12
CA LEU A 105 -7.30 -16.54 15.56
C LEU A 105 -7.90 -17.39 16.68
N TYR A 106 -7.73 -18.71 16.62
CA TYR A 106 -8.14 -19.64 17.68
C TYR A 106 -7.37 -19.37 18.98
N VAL A 107 -6.05 -19.24 18.91
CA VAL A 107 -5.20 -18.93 20.08
C VAL A 107 -5.56 -17.56 20.66
N PHE A 108 -5.67 -16.53 19.83
CA PHE A 108 -6.08 -15.18 20.24
C PHE A 108 -7.47 -15.20 20.89
N SER A 109 -8.43 -15.90 20.30
CA SER A 109 -9.77 -16.04 20.84
C SER A 109 -9.78 -16.81 22.16
N CYS A 110 -8.94 -17.83 22.33
CA CYS A 110 -8.78 -18.57 23.57
C CYS A 110 -8.26 -17.68 24.70
N VAL A 111 -7.18 -16.92 24.45
CA VAL A 111 -6.60 -15.98 25.41
C VAL A 111 -7.64 -14.94 25.84
N ASN A 112 -8.30 -14.29 24.87
CA ASN A 112 -9.36 -13.32 25.14
C ASN A 112 -10.54 -13.97 25.87
N ASN A 113 -10.88 -15.22 25.56
CA ASN A 113 -11.97 -15.92 26.22
C ASN A 113 -11.70 -16.10 27.72
N VAL A 114 -10.51 -16.58 28.07
CA VAL A 114 -10.09 -16.81 29.47
C VAL A 114 -10.02 -15.48 30.23
N GLU A 115 -9.47 -14.42 29.60
CA GLU A 115 -9.42 -13.09 30.21
C GLU A 115 -10.82 -12.54 30.50
N ASN A 116 -11.76 -12.65 29.55
CA ASN A 116 -13.15 -12.19 29.73
C ASN A 116 -13.88 -13.00 30.82
N VAL A 117 -13.70 -14.33 30.86
CA VAL A 117 -14.32 -15.17 31.91
C VAL A 117 -13.76 -14.82 33.29
N TYR A 118 -12.47 -14.52 33.38
CA TYR A 118 -11.85 -14.10 34.63
C TYR A 118 -12.34 -12.73 35.10
N GLU A 119 -12.54 -11.77 34.19
CA GLU A 119 -13.17 -10.49 34.51
C GLU A 119 -14.61 -10.69 35.02
N LEU A 120 -15.40 -11.52 34.35
CA LEU A 120 -16.75 -11.89 34.80
C LEU A 120 -16.74 -12.54 36.20
N GLN A 121 -15.74 -13.38 36.49
CA GLN A 121 -15.59 -13.98 37.82
C GLN A 121 -15.32 -12.91 38.89
N ILE A 122 -14.47 -11.92 38.60
CA ILE A 122 -14.19 -10.82 39.53
C ILE A 122 -15.46 -9.99 39.74
N GLU A 123 -16.17 -9.64 38.67
CA GLU A 123 -17.43 -8.89 38.76
C GLU A 123 -18.48 -9.64 39.59
N HIS A 124 -18.57 -10.96 39.41
CA HIS A 124 -19.45 -11.82 40.21
C HIS A 124 -19.06 -11.81 41.69
N LYS A 125 -17.76 -11.91 42.01
CA LYS A 125 -17.25 -11.84 43.40
C LYS A 125 -17.46 -10.48 44.05
N GLU A 126 -17.37 -9.40 43.26
CA GLU A 126 -17.61 -8.03 43.72
C GLU A 126 -19.11 -7.69 43.83
N GLY A 127 -20.01 -8.61 43.50
CA GLY A 127 -21.46 -8.41 43.54
C GLY A 127 -21.97 -7.42 42.48
N LYS A 128 -21.21 -7.18 41.41
CA LYS A 128 -21.62 -6.31 40.31
C LYS A 128 -22.71 -7.01 39.47
N HIS A 129 -23.60 -6.21 38.88
CA HIS A 129 -24.63 -6.72 37.97
C HIS A 129 -23.97 -7.33 36.73
N ILE A 130 -24.27 -8.60 36.48
CA ILE A 130 -23.83 -9.30 35.27
C ILE A 130 -24.91 -9.12 34.22
N ASN A 131 -24.56 -8.45 33.12
CA ASN A 131 -25.47 -8.23 32.02
C ASN A 131 -26.06 -9.55 31.49
N SER A 132 -27.37 -9.57 31.26
CA SER A 132 -28.01 -10.63 30.48
C SER A 132 -27.69 -10.50 28.99
N PHE A 133 -27.90 -11.56 28.20
CA PHE A 133 -27.68 -11.51 26.74
C PHE A 133 -28.50 -10.41 26.05
N ARG A 134 -29.73 -10.17 26.51
CA ARG A 134 -30.60 -9.10 25.98
C ARG A 134 -30.06 -7.72 26.33
N GLU A 135 -29.52 -7.54 27.53
CA GLU A 135 -28.86 -6.31 27.96
C GLU A 135 -27.59 -6.05 27.17
N ASP A 136 -26.78 -7.09 26.92
CA ASP A 136 -25.59 -6.99 26.06
C ASP A 136 -25.95 -6.58 24.63
N ILE A 137 -27.01 -7.16 24.03
CA ILE A 137 -27.50 -6.72 22.71
C ILE A 137 -27.96 -5.27 22.74
N LYS A 138 -28.71 -4.86 23.77
CA LYS A 138 -29.18 -3.48 23.92
C LYS A 138 -28.03 -2.50 24.07
N ASP A 139 -26.98 -2.88 24.80
CA ASP A 139 -25.77 -2.07 24.95
C ASP A 139 -24.97 -2.00 23.63
N LEU A 140 -24.84 -3.11 22.90
CA LEU A 140 -24.18 -3.18 21.59
C LEU A 140 -24.91 -2.38 20.50
N LEU A 141 -26.24 -2.28 20.57
CA LEU A 141 -27.06 -1.49 19.63
C LEU A 141 -27.26 -0.04 20.09
N GLY A 142 -27.00 0.27 21.36
CA GLY A 142 -27.10 1.62 21.94
C GLY A 142 -25.73 2.23 22.21
N LYS A 143 -25.24 2.10 23.44
CA LYS A 143 -24.01 2.76 23.93
C LYS A 143 -22.76 2.38 23.13
N LYS A 144 -22.68 1.13 22.68
CA LYS A 144 -21.55 0.55 21.95
C LYS A 144 -21.84 0.36 20.46
N PHE A 145 -22.80 1.11 19.91
CA PHE A 145 -23.17 1.01 18.50
C PHE A 145 -21.98 1.19 17.54
N HIS A 146 -21.06 2.12 17.86
CA HIS A 146 -19.82 2.32 17.09
C HIS A 146 -18.96 1.04 17.00
N ILE A 147 -18.91 0.22 18.05
CA ILE A 147 -18.17 -1.05 18.05
C ILE A 147 -18.86 -2.03 17.11
N THR A 148 -20.18 -2.21 17.26
CA THR A 148 -20.97 -3.12 16.41
C THR A 148 -20.84 -2.75 14.93
N LEU A 149 -20.95 -1.47 14.62
CA LEU A 149 -20.87 -0.96 13.25
C LEU A 149 -19.48 -1.13 12.64
N LEU A 150 -18.41 -0.91 13.41
CA LEU A 150 -17.03 -0.95 12.91
C LEU A 150 -16.40 -2.36 12.92
N THR A 151 -16.91 -3.29 13.72
CA THR A 151 -16.30 -4.62 13.88
C THR A 151 -16.31 -5.41 12.56
N LEU A 152 -17.45 -5.47 11.86
CA LEU A 152 -17.56 -6.24 10.62
C LEU A 152 -16.70 -5.65 9.48
N PRO A 153 -16.77 -4.34 9.14
CA PRO A 153 -15.87 -3.73 8.17
C PRO A 153 -14.41 -3.82 8.59
N GLY A 154 -14.10 -3.66 9.88
CA GLY A 154 -12.74 -3.74 10.41
C GLY A 154 -12.12 -5.12 10.20
N ILE A 155 -12.83 -6.19 10.54
CA ILE A 155 -12.40 -7.56 10.27
C ILE A 155 -12.23 -7.79 8.77
N GLY A 156 -13.18 -7.34 7.95
CA GLY A 156 -13.11 -7.45 6.49
C GLY A 156 -11.85 -6.81 5.91
N ILE A 157 -11.53 -5.59 6.33
CA ILE A 157 -10.32 -4.87 5.90
C ILE A 157 -9.05 -5.62 6.31
N VAL A 158 -9.00 -6.14 7.54
CA VAL A 158 -7.85 -6.89 8.03
C VAL A 158 -7.65 -8.17 7.23
N VAL A 159 -8.70 -8.96 7.03
CA VAL A 159 -8.62 -10.25 6.31
C VAL A 159 -8.24 -10.04 4.84
N ILE A 160 -8.91 -9.12 4.15
CA ILE A 160 -8.69 -8.84 2.72
C ILE A 160 -7.27 -8.28 2.47
N LYS A 161 -6.67 -7.56 3.43
CA LYS A 161 -5.30 -7.06 3.30
C LYS A 161 -4.25 -8.07 3.74
N LEU A 162 -4.47 -8.75 4.86
CA LEU A 162 -3.46 -9.60 5.49
C LEU A 162 -3.17 -10.86 4.66
N ILE A 163 -4.21 -11.50 4.11
CA ILE A 163 -4.04 -12.75 3.35
C ILE A 163 -3.17 -12.52 2.10
N PRO A 164 -3.46 -11.55 1.20
CA PRO A 164 -2.62 -11.31 0.04
C PRO A 164 -1.20 -10.89 0.40
N ILE A 165 -1.00 -10.11 1.46
CA ILE A 165 0.33 -9.70 1.92
C ILE A 165 1.14 -10.93 2.34
N LEU A 166 0.59 -11.79 3.20
CA LEU A 166 1.28 -13.02 3.62
C LEU A 166 1.53 -13.96 2.45
N PHE A 167 0.56 -14.08 1.55
CA PHE A 167 0.69 -14.91 0.34
C PHE A 167 1.82 -14.41 -0.57
N MET A 168 1.89 -13.11 -0.84
CA MET A 168 2.97 -12.49 -1.59
C MET A 168 4.31 -12.68 -0.89
N ILE A 169 4.37 -12.50 0.43
CA ILE A 169 5.60 -12.73 1.21
C ILE A 169 6.07 -14.17 1.02
N CYS A 170 5.18 -15.16 1.13
CA CYS A 170 5.54 -16.56 0.92
C CYS A 170 6.02 -16.84 -0.50
N ILE A 171 5.37 -16.29 -1.54
CA ILE A 171 5.79 -16.46 -2.93
C ILE A 171 7.25 -16.04 -3.14
N ALA A 172 7.72 -14.98 -2.45
CA ALA A 172 9.10 -14.52 -2.55
C ALA A 172 10.14 -15.59 -2.17
N PHE A 173 9.76 -16.62 -1.40
CA PHE A 173 10.62 -17.74 -1.00
C PHE A 173 10.42 -19.01 -1.84
N THR A 174 9.68 -18.92 -2.94
CA THR A 174 9.38 -20.06 -3.85
C THR A 174 10.01 -19.86 -5.23
N ASN A 175 9.98 -20.89 -6.08
CA ASN A 175 10.30 -20.74 -7.51
C ASN A 175 9.06 -20.41 -8.39
N TYR A 176 8.00 -19.82 -7.85
CA TYR A 176 6.80 -19.53 -8.63
C TYR A 176 7.06 -18.51 -9.74
N ASP A 177 7.10 -19.00 -10.98
CA ASP A 177 7.36 -18.23 -12.20
C ASP A 177 6.64 -18.86 -13.41
N LYS A 178 6.88 -18.33 -14.61
CA LYS A 178 6.30 -18.80 -15.88
C LYS A 178 6.47 -20.31 -16.13
N GLU A 179 7.56 -20.92 -15.66
CA GLU A 179 7.83 -22.34 -15.88
C GLU A 179 7.12 -23.22 -14.85
N HIS A 180 6.78 -22.66 -13.69
CA HIS A 180 6.16 -23.37 -12.57
C HIS A 180 4.73 -22.87 -12.33
N GLN A 181 3.87 -22.94 -13.36
CA GLN A 181 2.47 -22.50 -13.28
C GLN A 181 1.52 -23.62 -12.82
N PRO A 182 0.91 -23.50 -11.61
CA PRO A 182 -0.12 -24.43 -11.19
C PRO A 182 -1.40 -24.25 -12.02
N PRO A 183 -2.22 -25.30 -12.17
CA PRO A 183 -2.07 -26.63 -11.59
C PRO A 183 -1.11 -27.56 -12.35
N THR A 184 -0.61 -27.17 -13.52
CA THR A 184 0.17 -28.06 -14.40
C THR A 184 1.55 -28.37 -13.82
N TYR A 185 2.23 -27.35 -13.29
CA TYR A 185 3.53 -27.49 -12.66
C TYR A 185 3.44 -27.03 -11.20
N LEU A 186 4.08 -27.79 -10.32
CA LEU A 186 4.22 -27.43 -8.92
C LEU A 186 5.34 -26.41 -8.76
N PHE A 187 5.21 -25.52 -7.78
CA PHE A 187 6.32 -24.69 -7.30
C PHE A 187 6.71 -25.14 -5.89
N THR A 188 7.99 -24.97 -5.56
CA THR A 188 8.61 -25.43 -4.32
C THR A 188 9.32 -24.29 -3.61
N TRP A 189 9.63 -24.49 -2.33
CA TRP A 189 10.42 -23.55 -1.54
C TRP A 189 11.87 -23.52 -2.02
N ARG A 190 12.40 -22.31 -2.20
CA ARG A 190 13.80 -22.01 -2.52
C ARG A 190 14.50 -21.19 -1.44
N GLY A 191 13.79 -20.88 -0.34
CA GLY A 191 14.32 -20.09 0.76
C GLY A 191 14.74 -18.70 0.29
N LEU A 192 15.98 -18.30 0.58
CA LEU A 192 16.50 -16.95 0.30
C LEU A 192 17.15 -16.80 -1.08
N GLU A 193 17.03 -17.79 -1.98
CA GLU A 193 17.68 -17.76 -3.29
C GLU A 193 17.26 -16.54 -4.11
N ASN A 194 15.96 -16.23 -4.19
CA ASN A 194 15.46 -15.08 -4.95
C ASN A 194 15.99 -13.74 -4.42
N PHE A 195 16.14 -13.60 -3.09
CA PHE A 195 16.73 -12.43 -2.47
C PHE A 195 18.20 -12.28 -2.85
N LYS A 196 18.96 -13.39 -2.85
CA LYS A 196 20.35 -13.37 -3.33
C LYS A 196 20.42 -12.96 -4.80
N THR A 197 19.55 -13.49 -5.65
CA THR A 197 19.47 -13.11 -7.07
C THR A 197 19.17 -11.62 -7.25
N LEU A 198 18.26 -11.06 -6.45
CA LEU A 198 17.95 -9.63 -6.53
C LEU A 198 19.15 -8.75 -6.16
N PHE A 199 19.95 -9.14 -5.17
CA PHE A 199 21.09 -8.32 -4.70
C PHE A 199 22.43 -8.69 -5.32
N THR A 200 22.48 -9.69 -6.20
CA THR A 200 23.70 -10.11 -6.87
C THR A 200 23.77 -9.50 -8.27
N THR A 201 24.96 -9.03 -8.65
CA THR A 201 25.25 -8.60 -10.03
C THR A 201 26.40 -9.44 -10.58
N THR A 202 26.12 -10.22 -11.62
CA THR A 202 27.13 -10.98 -12.39
C THR A 202 26.95 -10.71 -13.88
N SER A 203 27.83 -11.25 -14.72
CA SER A 203 27.70 -11.13 -16.18
C SER A 203 26.37 -11.69 -16.73
N THR A 204 25.69 -12.56 -15.98
CA THR A 204 24.40 -13.17 -16.35
C THR A 204 23.23 -12.65 -15.52
N ILE A 205 23.47 -12.17 -14.29
CA ILE A 205 22.43 -11.67 -13.38
C ILE A 205 22.55 -10.15 -13.29
N THR A 206 21.62 -9.43 -13.91
CA THR A 206 21.60 -7.94 -13.92
C THR A 206 20.65 -7.32 -12.90
N PHE A 207 19.90 -8.13 -12.15
CA PHE A 207 18.86 -7.68 -11.22
C PHE A 207 19.36 -6.70 -10.16
N GLY A 208 20.53 -6.93 -9.54
CA GLY A 208 21.05 -6.02 -8.51
C GLY A 208 21.37 -4.62 -9.02
N TYR A 209 22.00 -4.53 -10.18
CA TYR A 209 22.27 -3.25 -10.85
C TYR A 209 20.97 -2.50 -11.18
N VAL A 210 20.01 -3.20 -11.79
CA VAL A 210 18.73 -2.61 -12.22
C VAL A 210 17.89 -2.20 -11.01
N PHE A 211 17.83 -3.03 -9.96
CA PHE A 211 17.12 -2.73 -8.72
C PHE A 211 17.65 -1.45 -8.07
N ALA A 212 18.98 -1.31 -7.91
CA ALA A 212 19.55 -0.11 -7.31
C ALA A 212 19.22 1.15 -8.11
N ARG A 213 19.28 1.09 -9.44
CA ARG A 213 18.97 2.22 -10.32
C ARG A 213 17.49 2.61 -10.27
N ILE A 214 16.58 1.63 -10.32
CA ILE A 214 15.13 1.86 -10.22
C ILE A 214 14.77 2.36 -8.83
N LEU A 215 15.39 1.84 -7.76
CA LEU A 215 15.21 2.32 -6.40
C LEU A 215 15.60 3.80 -6.28
N ILE A 216 16.79 4.16 -6.75
CA ILE A 216 17.27 5.55 -6.74
C ILE A 216 16.30 6.45 -7.52
N TRP A 217 15.91 6.03 -8.74
CA TRP A 217 14.92 6.77 -9.53
C TRP A 217 13.58 6.89 -8.81
N THR A 218 13.09 5.84 -8.15
CA THR A 218 11.84 5.84 -7.40
C THR A 218 11.88 6.85 -6.24
N LEU A 219 13.01 6.94 -5.54
CA LEU A 219 13.19 7.91 -4.45
C LEU A 219 13.33 9.35 -4.97
N ILE A 220 14.09 9.55 -6.05
CA ILE A 220 14.21 10.87 -6.71
C ILE A 220 12.84 11.31 -7.23
N TRP A 221 12.12 10.42 -7.91
CA TRP A 221 10.76 10.62 -8.37
C TRP A 221 9.84 11.03 -7.22
N ALA A 222 9.80 10.25 -6.14
CA ALA A 222 8.91 10.54 -5.01
C ALA A 222 9.22 11.90 -4.37
N ALA A 223 10.51 12.24 -4.24
CA ALA A 223 10.94 13.55 -3.74
C ALA A 223 10.55 14.69 -4.69
N LEU A 224 10.85 14.57 -5.98
CA LEU A 224 10.52 15.58 -6.99
C LEU A 224 9.01 15.75 -7.13
N ALA A 225 8.26 14.66 -7.29
CA ALA A 225 6.81 14.68 -7.41
C ALA A 225 6.16 15.36 -6.22
N THR A 226 6.59 15.03 -4.99
CA THR A 226 6.03 15.61 -3.77
C THR A 226 6.43 17.08 -3.61
N ALA A 227 7.72 17.41 -3.76
CA ALA A 227 8.22 18.76 -3.55
C ALA A 227 7.68 19.74 -4.60
N THR A 228 7.70 19.36 -5.88
CA THR A 228 7.27 20.25 -6.97
C THR A 228 5.75 20.49 -6.96
N THR A 229 4.94 19.46 -6.70
CA THR A 229 3.48 19.63 -6.59
C THR A 229 3.10 20.42 -5.33
N PHE A 230 3.77 20.18 -4.20
CA PHE A 230 3.55 20.95 -2.98
C PHE A 230 3.93 22.42 -3.17
N LEU A 231 5.16 22.70 -3.59
CA LEU A 231 5.61 24.08 -3.80
C LEU A 231 4.76 24.79 -4.85
N GLY A 232 4.50 24.15 -5.99
CA GLY A 232 3.62 24.70 -7.02
C GLY A 232 2.21 24.97 -6.52
N GLY A 233 1.65 24.06 -5.71
CA GLY A 233 0.36 24.23 -5.06
C GLY A 233 0.32 25.40 -4.09
N VAL A 234 1.32 25.52 -3.22
CA VAL A 234 1.42 26.62 -2.26
C VAL A 234 1.60 27.96 -2.95
N PHE A 235 2.46 28.05 -3.96
CA PHE A 235 2.62 29.27 -4.75
C PHE A 235 1.32 29.68 -5.41
N LEU A 236 0.63 28.73 -6.04
CA LEU A 236 -0.63 28.99 -6.71
C LEU A 236 -1.73 29.40 -5.73
N ALA A 237 -1.80 28.76 -4.56
CA ALA A 237 -2.71 29.13 -3.48
C ALA A 237 -2.44 30.55 -2.98
N LYS A 238 -1.17 30.91 -2.77
CA LYS A 238 -0.78 32.28 -2.38
C LYS A 238 -1.25 33.30 -3.42
N PHE A 239 -1.03 33.04 -4.71
CA PHE A 239 -1.47 33.95 -5.77
C PHE A 239 -2.99 34.09 -5.81
N ILE A 240 -3.75 33.01 -5.66
CA ILE A 240 -5.21 33.06 -5.66
C ILE A 240 -5.76 33.79 -4.41
N CYS A 241 -5.12 33.63 -3.26
CA CYS A 241 -5.50 34.28 -2.02
C CYS A 241 -5.04 35.76 -1.90
N ASP A 242 -4.14 36.24 -2.77
CA ASP A 242 -3.71 37.64 -2.73
C ASP A 242 -4.89 38.57 -3.05
N LYS A 243 -5.05 39.63 -2.25
CA LYS A 243 -6.10 40.66 -2.42
C LYS A 243 -6.00 41.37 -3.78
N ARG A 244 -4.85 41.36 -4.44
CA ARG A 244 -4.60 41.94 -5.76
C ARG A 244 -5.17 41.09 -6.91
N THR A 245 -5.49 39.82 -6.65
CA THR A 245 -5.94 38.90 -7.70
C THR A 245 -7.38 39.17 -8.10
N LYS A 246 -7.58 39.46 -9.39
CA LYS A 246 -8.91 39.65 -9.97
C LYS A 246 -9.56 38.30 -10.26
N PHE A 247 -10.83 38.16 -9.91
CA PHE A 247 -11.63 36.94 -10.10
C PHE A 247 -10.99 35.66 -9.52
N PRO A 248 -10.61 35.63 -8.22
CA PRO A 248 -9.93 34.47 -7.63
C PRO A 248 -10.78 33.19 -7.70
N LYS A 249 -12.11 33.33 -7.68
CA LYS A 249 -13.05 32.21 -7.88
C LYS A 249 -12.91 31.57 -9.27
N LEU A 250 -12.72 32.36 -10.33
CA LEU A 250 -12.54 31.85 -11.69
C LEU A 250 -11.26 31.02 -11.79
N TRP A 251 -10.14 31.59 -11.35
CA TRP A 251 -8.85 30.89 -11.34
C TRP A 251 -8.90 29.59 -10.56
N ARG A 252 -9.46 29.62 -9.34
CA ARG A 252 -9.65 28.42 -8.53
C ARG A 252 -10.45 27.34 -9.28
N SER A 253 -11.56 27.71 -9.91
CA SER A 253 -12.39 26.77 -10.68
C SER A 253 -11.64 26.18 -11.89
N LEU A 254 -10.86 26.99 -12.63
CA LEU A 254 -10.08 26.52 -13.77
C LEU A 254 -9.02 25.48 -13.38
N PHE A 255 -8.31 25.70 -12.26
CA PHE A 255 -7.33 24.72 -11.79
C PHE A 255 -8.00 23.47 -11.21
N VAL A 256 -9.12 23.61 -10.49
CA VAL A 256 -9.89 22.47 -10.00
C VAL A 256 -10.46 21.61 -11.14
N LEU A 257 -10.75 22.20 -12.30
CA LEU A 257 -11.21 21.46 -13.47
C LEU A 257 -10.20 20.37 -13.90
N VAL A 258 -8.90 20.61 -13.72
CA VAL A 258 -7.84 19.65 -14.07
C VAL A 258 -7.97 18.34 -13.29
N ILE A 259 -8.39 18.42 -12.01
CA ILE A 259 -8.60 17.24 -11.15
C ILE A 259 -10.02 16.68 -11.22
N ALA A 260 -10.96 17.40 -11.83
CA ALA A 260 -12.33 16.94 -12.03
C ALA A 260 -12.42 15.87 -13.13
N ILE A 261 -11.51 15.91 -14.11
CA ILE A 261 -11.40 14.90 -15.16
C ILE A 261 -10.69 13.66 -14.58
N PRO A 262 -11.20 12.44 -14.82
CA PRO A 262 -10.54 11.22 -14.38
C PRO A 262 -9.08 11.15 -14.84
N GLN A 263 -8.16 10.98 -13.90
CA GLN A 263 -6.72 11.07 -14.14
C GLN A 263 -6.24 10.15 -15.26
N PHE A 264 -6.78 8.94 -15.38
CA PHE A 264 -6.34 7.99 -16.40
C PHE A 264 -6.64 8.47 -17.84
N VAL A 265 -7.79 9.13 -18.05
CA VAL A 265 -8.17 9.70 -19.35
C VAL A 265 -7.18 10.78 -19.74
N THR A 266 -6.91 11.67 -18.80
CA THR A 266 -5.96 12.77 -18.94
C THR A 266 -4.56 12.28 -19.29
N LEU A 267 -4.05 11.28 -18.55
CA LEU A 267 -2.69 10.76 -18.76
C LEU A 267 -2.56 10.03 -20.10
N LEU A 268 -3.54 9.21 -20.50
CA LEU A 268 -3.52 8.51 -21.78
C LEU A 268 -3.54 9.49 -22.96
N LEU A 269 -4.39 10.52 -22.90
CA LEU A 269 -4.46 11.55 -23.93
C LEU A 269 -3.13 12.31 -24.03
N VAL A 270 -2.58 12.77 -22.92
CA VAL A 270 -1.31 13.49 -22.87
C VAL A 270 -0.16 12.60 -23.37
N GLY A 271 -0.15 11.31 -22.99
CA GLY A 271 0.82 10.33 -23.49
C GLY A 271 0.81 10.24 -25.03
N LYS A 272 -0.38 10.22 -25.65
CA LYS A 272 -0.50 10.24 -27.12
C LYS A 272 -0.13 11.60 -27.73
N MET A 273 -0.45 12.72 -27.07
CA MET A 273 -0.08 14.06 -27.54
C MET A 273 1.43 14.28 -27.58
N PHE A 274 2.15 13.75 -26.58
CA PHE A 274 3.61 13.82 -26.45
C PHE A 274 4.35 12.60 -27.04
N GLY A 275 3.65 11.67 -27.68
CA GLY A 275 4.28 10.58 -28.42
C GLY A 275 5.14 11.09 -29.59
N ASP A 276 5.98 10.22 -30.14
CA ASP A 276 6.93 10.59 -31.20
C ASP A 276 6.25 11.19 -32.44
N TYR A 277 5.04 10.73 -32.76
CA TYR A 277 4.18 11.25 -33.83
C TYR A 277 2.97 12.05 -33.32
N GLY A 278 3.02 12.48 -32.07
CA GLY A 278 1.95 13.23 -31.43
C GLY A 278 1.85 14.68 -31.92
N ILE A 279 0.70 15.29 -31.68
CA ILE A 279 0.40 16.68 -32.09
C ILE A 279 1.43 17.70 -31.57
N ILE A 280 2.01 17.45 -30.38
CA ILE A 280 3.01 18.34 -29.80
C ILE A 280 4.30 18.33 -30.63
N ASN A 281 4.73 17.15 -31.11
CA ASN A 281 5.90 17.05 -31.99
C ASN A 281 5.64 17.74 -33.33
N SER A 282 4.44 17.62 -33.90
CA SER A 282 4.05 18.35 -35.11
C SER A 282 4.11 19.87 -34.89
N PHE A 283 3.61 20.36 -33.77
CA PHE A 283 3.67 21.78 -33.40
C PHE A 283 5.12 22.27 -33.20
N CYS A 284 5.92 21.55 -32.41
CA CYS A 284 7.32 21.87 -32.18
C CYS A 284 8.13 21.91 -33.48
N ASN A 285 7.84 21.04 -34.43
CA ASN A 285 8.47 21.07 -35.75
C ASN A 285 8.01 22.31 -36.55
N SER A 286 6.72 22.62 -36.57
CA SER A 286 6.18 23.79 -37.32
C SER A 286 6.72 25.14 -36.83
N VAL A 287 6.99 25.26 -35.52
CA VAL A 287 7.52 26.49 -34.91
C VAL A 287 9.06 26.51 -34.92
N GLY A 288 9.71 25.46 -35.42
CA GLY A 288 11.17 25.36 -35.51
C GLY A 288 11.89 25.00 -34.20
N ILE A 289 11.15 24.62 -33.15
CA ILE A 289 11.73 24.19 -31.86
C ILE A 289 12.58 22.93 -32.05
N THR A 290 12.10 21.97 -32.85
CA THR A 290 12.86 20.74 -33.13
C THR A 290 14.20 21.04 -33.79
N ASN A 291 14.21 21.94 -34.79
CA ASN A 291 15.44 22.35 -35.48
C ASN A 291 16.39 23.06 -34.51
N PHE A 292 15.87 23.99 -33.70
CA PHE A 292 16.67 24.66 -32.67
C PHE A 292 17.32 23.67 -31.70
N LEU A 293 16.56 22.68 -31.21
CA LEU A 293 17.06 21.66 -30.29
C LEU A 293 18.10 20.72 -30.95
N GLN A 294 17.98 20.49 -32.26
CA GLN A 294 18.99 19.76 -33.03
C GLN A 294 20.27 20.58 -33.24
N ASP A 295 20.15 21.89 -33.44
CA ASP A 295 21.30 22.77 -33.65
C ASP A 295 22.16 22.93 -32.40
N ILE A 296 21.54 23.01 -31.22
CA ILE A 296 22.25 23.02 -29.93
C ILE A 296 22.71 21.62 -29.49
N GLY A 297 22.43 20.58 -30.28
CA GLY A 297 22.90 19.20 -30.04
C GLY A 297 22.14 18.44 -28.94
N VAL A 298 21.02 18.97 -28.45
CA VAL A 298 20.20 18.34 -27.40
C VAL A 298 19.30 17.23 -27.97
N VAL A 299 18.90 17.37 -29.23
CA VAL A 299 18.22 16.32 -30.02
C VAL A 299 19.16 15.87 -31.14
N SER A 300 19.22 14.56 -31.40
CA SER A 300 20.05 14.04 -32.49
C SER A 300 19.52 14.53 -33.85
N LYS A 301 20.41 14.99 -34.73
CA LYS A 301 20.07 15.42 -36.10
C LYS A 301 19.43 14.31 -36.95
N GLY A 302 19.55 13.04 -36.54
CA GLY A 302 18.91 11.90 -37.20
C GLY A 302 17.44 11.68 -36.78
N LEU A 303 16.91 12.40 -35.80
CA LEU A 303 15.53 12.28 -35.33
C LEU A 303 14.68 13.42 -35.88
N SER A 304 13.57 13.11 -36.55
CA SER A 304 12.60 14.11 -37.04
C SER A 304 11.66 14.64 -35.96
N TYR A 305 11.80 14.18 -34.71
CA TYR A 305 10.93 14.49 -33.58
C TYR A 305 11.74 14.64 -32.29
N ILE A 306 11.14 15.26 -31.28
CA ILE A 306 11.68 15.34 -29.92
C ILE A 306 11.21 14.08 -29.17
N PRO A 307 12.12 13.25 -28.65
CA PRO A 307 11.77 11.95 -28.05
C PRO A 307 11.27 12.10 -26.61
N PHE A 308 10.20 12.88 -26.42
CA PHE A 308 9.64 13.25 -25.11
C PHE A 308 9.42 12.06 -24.19
N LEU A 309 8.89 10.96 -24.72
CA LEU A 309 8.55 9.76 -23.95
C LEU A 309 9.37 8.53 -24.36
N SER A 310 10.19 8.60 -25.41
CA SER A 310 10.90 7.44 -25.98
C SER A 310 12.39 7.36 -25.61
N LYS A 311 12.94 8.39 -24.96
CA LYS A 311 14.32 8.38 -24.43
C LYS A 311 14.33 8.54 -22.90
N PRO A 312 15.21 7.82 -22.16
CA PRO A 312 15.13 7.73 -20.70
C PRO A 312 15.10 9.09 -19.98
N ILE A 313 16.04 9.98 -20.29
CA ILE A 313 16.15 11.29 -19.61
C ILE A 313 14.94 12.17 -19.95
N TRP A 314 14.53 12.19 -21.22
CA TRP A 314 13.35 12.93 -21.68
C TRP A 314 12.09 12.45 -21.00
N ALA A 315 11.86 11.13 -21.00
CA ALA A 315 10.70 10.51 -20.37
C ALA A 315 10.64 10.82 -18.87
N ASN A 316 11.76 10.70 -18.16
CA ASN A 316 11.86 11.04 -16.73
C ASN A 316 11.49 12.50 -16.45
N ILE A 317 11.97 13.45 -17.26
CA ILE A 317 11.60 14.87 -17.15
C ILE A 317 10.11 15.06 -17.44
N MET A 318 9.61 14.46 -18.52
CA MET A 318 8.22 14.62 -18.94
C MET A 318 7.22 14.08 -17.94
N VAL A 319 7.50 12.91 -17.35
CA VAL A 319 6.66 12.34 -16.30
C VAL A 319 6.60 13.28 -15.08
N VAL A 320 7.72 13.93 -14.71
CA VAL A 320 7.71 14.93 -13.63
C VAL A 320 6.88 16.16 -14.01
N LEU A 321 7.06 16.70 -15.22
CA LEU A 321 6.31 17.87 -15.69
C LEU A 321 4.80 17.61 -15.75
N ILE A 322 4.40 16.46 -16.26
CA ILE A 322 2.98 16.07 -16.35
C ILE A 322 2.42 15.85 -14.94
N ASN A 323 3.19 15.25 -14.03
CA ASN A 323 2.78 15.10 -12.63
C ASN A 323 2.63 16.44 -11.91
N ILE A 324 3.48 17.43 -12.19
CA ILE A 324 3.30 18.80 -11.68
C ILE A 324 1.95 19.33 -12.14
N TRP A 325 1.64 19.23 -13.43
CA TRP A 325 0.39 19.74 -13.98
C TRP A 325 -0.86 19.09 -13.35
N VAL A 326 -0.86 17.77 -13.16
CA VAL A 326 -2.00 17.05 -12.56
C VAL A 326 -2.06 17.22 -11.04
N GLY A 327 -0.91 17.29 -10.35
CA GLY A 327 -0.83 17.26 -8.89
C GLY A 327 -0.92 18.62 -8.21
N VAL A 328 -0.46 19.70 -8.86
CA VAL A 328 -0.48 21.07 -8.30
C VAL A 328 -1.88 21.53 -7.87
N PRO A 329 -2.97 21.31 -8.63
CA PRO A 329 -4.30 21.77 -8.22
C PRO A 329 -4.80 21.16 -6.92
N PHE A 330 -4.46 19.89 -6.64
CA PHE A 330 -4.80 19.24 -5.37
C PHE A 330 -4.07 19.92 -4.20
N GLN A 331 -2.75 20.14 -4.34
CA GLN A 331 -1.96 20.80 -3.31
C GLN A 331 -2.35 22.27 -3.14
N MET A 332 -2.73 22.96 -4.22
CA MET A 332 -3.28 24.31 -4.19
C MET A 332 -4.56 24.37 -3.35
N LEU A 333 -5.48 23.42 -3.53
CA LEU A 333 -6.73 23.39 -2.76
C LEU A 333 -6.47 23.20 -1.27
N SER A 334 -5.59 22.27 -0.91
CA SER A 334 -5.18 22.01 0.47
C SER A 334 -4.49 23.23 1.09
N ALA A 335 -3.50 23.79 0.41
CA ALA A 335 -2.77 24.98 0.88
C ALA A 335 -3.67 26.21 1.01
N THR A 336 -4.67 26.38 0.12
CA THR A 336 -5.66 27.45 0.22
C THR A 336 -6.44 27.37 1.53
N GLY A 337 -6.88 26.16 1.91
CA GLY A 337 -7.57 25.94 3.18
C GLY A 337 -6.70 26.27 4.38
N VAL A 338 -5.41 25.93 4.35
CA VAL A 338 -4.49 26.25 5.44
C VAL A 338 -4.19 27.75 5.51
N ILE A 339 -3.89 28.41 4.38
CA ILE A 339 -3.61 29.85 4.32
C ILE A 339 -4.78 30.68 4.87
N MET A 340 -6.02 30.26 4.58
CA MET A 340 -7.22 30.94 5.07
C MET A 340 -7.43 30.83 6.59
N ASN A 341 -6.77 29.89 7.26
CA ASN A 341 -6.87 29.67 8.71
C ASN A 341 -5.67 30.20 9.49
N ILE A 342 -4.69 30.84 8.82
CA ILE A 342 -3.56 31.47 9.52
C ILE A 342 -4.10 32.66 10.34
N PRO A 343 -3.81 32.73 11.65
CA PRO A 343 -4.22 33.86 12.48
C PRO A 343 -3.74 35.20 11.91
N SER A 344 -4.67 36.15 11.75
CA SER A 344 -4.37 37.44 11.11
C SER A 344 -3.51 38.34 11.98
N ASP A 345 -3.63 38.21 13.30
CA ASP A 345 -2.81 38.90 14.31
C ASP A 345 -1.32 38.61 14.12
N GLN A 346 -0.91 37.35 13.93
CA GLN A 346 0.50 37.01 13.65
C GLN A 346 1.03 37.71 12.38
N LEU A 347 0.20 37.77 11.34
CA LEU A 347 0.56 38.42 10.07
C LEU A 347 0.59 39.96 10.19
N GLU A 348 -0.27 40.54 11.02
CA GLU A 348 -0.32 41.98 11.28
C GLU A 348 0.84 42.41 12.18
N SER A 349 1.13 41.69 13.26
CA SER A 349 2.30 41.93 14.12
C SER A 349 3.60 41.91 13.31
N ALA A 350 3.79 40.93 12.43
CA ALA A 350 4.97 40.86 11.57
C ALA A 350 5.11 42.08 10.64
N LYS A 351 3.98 42.63 10.16
CA LYS A 351 3.98 43.85 9.33
C LYS A 351 4.32 45.09 10.15
N ILE A 352 3.85 45.16 11.40
CA ILE A 352 4.21 46.24 12.34
C ILE A 352 5.72 46.22 12.63
N ASP A 353 6.32 45.03 12.72
CA ASP A 353 7.77 44.83 12.88
C ASP A 353 8.58 45.09 11.58
N GLY A 354 7.93 45.53 10.49
CA GLY A 354 8.58 45.89 9.24
C GLY A 354 8.92 44.70 8.32
N ALA A 355 8.35 43.52 8.56
CA ALA A 355 8.58 42.37 7.69
C ALA A 355 7.93 42.56 6.30
N THR A 356 8.70 42.27 5.26
CA THR A 356 8.23 42.24 3.87
C THR A 356 7.34 41.03 3.59
N ASP A 357 6.46 41.11 2.57
CA ASP A 357 5.60 39.99 2.13
C ASP A 357 6.38 38.69 1.82
N SER A 358 7.64 38.82 1.40
CA SER A 358 8.53 37.67 1.16
C SER A 358 9.03 37.06 2.47
N GLN A 359 9.44 37.88 3.44
CA GLN A 359 9.82 37.42 4.77
C GLN A 359 8.65 36.74 5.47
N ILE A 360 7.46 37.36 5.46
CA ILE A 360 6.24 36.76 6.02
C ILE A 360 5.96 35.40 5.37
N PHE A 361 6.07 35.31 4.04
CA PHE A 361 5.83 34.05 3.34
C PHE A 361 6.81 32.94 3.72
N TRP A 362 8.12 33.22 3.70
CA TRP A 362 9.14 32.19 3.95
C TRP A 362 9.34 31.88 5.44
N LYS A 363 9.08 32.84 6.34
CA LYS A 363 9.34 32.71 7.78
C LYS A 363 8.10 32.39 8.61
N ILE A 364 6.90 32.70 8.12
CA ILE A 364 5.63 32.47 8.84
C ILE A 364 4.75 31.50 8.03
N THR A 365 4.37 31.88 6.81
CA THR A 365 3.38 31.11 6.02
C THR A 365 3.86 29.71 5.67
N ILE A 366 5.05 29.55 5.10
CA ILE A 366 5.58 28.23 4.69
C ILE A 366 5.79 27.30 5.90
N PRO A 367 6.44 27.72 7.00
CA PRO A 367 6.57 26.90 8.20
C PRO A 367 5.21 26.46 8.77
N TYR A 368 4.24 27.38 8.83
CA TYR A 368 2.88 27.05 9.29
C TYR A 368 2.20 26.02 8.38
N ILE A 369 2.30 26.18 7.06
CA ILE A 369 1.75 25.21 6.10
C ILE A 369 2.44 23.85 6.25
N LEU A 370 3.76 23.80 6.40
CA LEU A 370 4.51 22.55 6.59
C LEU A 370 4.13 21.85 7.89
N PHE A 371 3.86 22.60 8.96
CA PHE A 371 3.39 22.05 10.22
C PHE A 371 2.01 21.39 10.05
N VAL A 372 1.05 22.12 9.49
CA VAL A 372 -0.33 21.63 9.30
C VAL A 372 -0.42 20.51 8.26
N MET A 373 0.28 20.64 7.13
CA MET A 373 0.25 19.68 6.03
C MET A 373 1.27 18.55 6.15
N GLY A 374 2.17 18.59 7.14
CA GLY A 374 3.25 17.61 7.33
C GLY A 374 2.81 16.14 7.22
N PRO A 375 1.77 15.70 7.97
CA PRO A 375 1.26 14.33 7.87
C PRO A 375 0.75 13.98 6.47
N SER A 376 0.09 14.92 5.79
CA SER A 376 -0.40 14.73 4.42
C SER A 376 0.73 14.68 3.41
N LEU A 377 1.80 15.46 3.59
CA LEU A 377 2.98 15.45 2.73
C LEU A 377 3.75 14.14 2.85
N LEU A 378 3.89 13.63 4.07
CA LEU A 378 4.48 12.32 4.32
C LEU A 378 3.67 11.21 3.64
N THR A 379 2.34 11.24 3.80
CA THR A 379 1.45 10.29 3.12
C THR A 379 1.56 10.42 1.59
N GLY A 380 1.63 11.65 1.07
CA GLY A 380 1.82 11.93 -0.35
C GLY A 380 3.16 11.42 -0.90
N PHE A 381 4.24 11.53 -0.13
CA PHE A 381 5.54 10.98 -0.51
C PHE A 381 5.49 9.45 -0.62
N ILE A 382 4.89 8.77 0.35
CA ILE A 382 4.71 7.30 0.32
C ILE A 382 3.81 6.88 -0.86
N ALA A 383 2.77 7.66 -1.14
CA ALA A 383 1.92 7.45 -2.31
C ALA A 383 2.71 7.63 -3.62
N ASN A 384 3.63 8.59 -3.68
CA ASN A 384 4.46 8.83 -4.87
C ASN A 384 5.49 7.71 -5.14
N ILE A 385 6.01 7.04 -4.10
CA ILE A 385 6.83 5.81 -4.27
C ILE A 385 6.04 4.73 -5.02
N ASN A 386 4.73 4.65 -4.77
CA ASN A 386 3.82 3.65 -5.35
C ASN A 386 2.93 4.23 -6.47
N ASN A 387 3.34 5.33 -7.12
CA ASN A 387 2.53 6.01 -8.13
C ASN A 387 2.58 5.30 -9.49
N PHE A 388 1.87 4.17 -9.55
CA PHE A 388 1.77 3.32 -10.73
C PHE A 388 1.17 4.06 -11.93
N ASN A 389 0.04 4.76 -11.72
CA ASN A 389 -0.78 5.30 -12.81
C ASN A 389 -0.03 6.30 -13.68
N VAL A 390 0.67 7.27 -13.08
CA VAL A 390 1.36 8.33 -13.83
C VAL A 390 2.44 7.73 -14.73
N ILE A 391 3.22 6.79 -14.21
CA ILE A 391 4.35 6.21 -14.92
C ILE A 391 3.81 5.27 -16.00
N TYR A 392 3.01 4.28 -15.61
CA TYR A 392 2.51 3.25 -16.52
C TYR A 392 1.72 3.83 -17.70
N LEU A 393 0.80 4.78 -17.45
CA LEU A 393 -0.06 5.32 -18.52
C LEU A 393 0.68 6.27 -19.48
N LEU A 394 1.77 6.91 -19.03
CA LEU A 394 2.57 7.79 -19.88
C LEU A 394 3.65 7.02 -20.66
N THR A 395 4.21 5.95 -20.09
CA THR A 395 5.38 5.26 -20.64
C THR A 395 5.11 3.81 -21.03
N ASN A 396 3.83 3.40 -21.19
CA ASN A 396 3.48 2.04 -21.58
C ASN A 396 4.20 1.59 -22.88
N ASP A 397 4.23 2.49 -23.87
CA ASP A 397 4.84 2.26 -25.19
C ASP A 397 6.39 2.37 -25.16
N TYR A 398 7.00 2.66 -24.01
CA TYR A 398 8.46 2.78 -23.87
C TYR A 398 9.13 1.41 -24.02
N VAL A 399 10.15 1.35 -24.89
CA VAL A 399 11.00 0.18 -25.11
C VAL A 399 12.43 0.51 -24.69
N THR A 400 12.99 -0.30 -23.78
CA THR A 400 14.39 -0.12 -23.36
C THR A 400 15.35 -0.58 -24.46
N THR A 401 16.41 0.19 -24.68
CA THR A 401 17.55 -0.22 -25.53
C THR A 401 18.71 -0.74 -24.70
N ASN A 402 18.61 -0.69 -23.37
CA ASN A 402 19.67 -1.11 -22.46
C ASN A 402 19.55 -2.60 -22.13
N MET A 403 20.55 -3.39 -22.53
CA MET A 403 20.56 -4.84 -22.34
C MET A 403 20.43 -5.26 -20.87
N ASN A 404 20.97 -4.49 -19.92
CA ASN A 404 20.86 -4.82 -18.49
C ASN A 404 19.42 -4.76 -18.00
N TYR A 405 18.68 -3.73 -18.42
CA TYR A 405 17.27 -3.54 -18.11
C TYR A 405 16.40 -4.58 -18.82
N ALA A 406 16.67 -4.83 -20.11
CA ALA A 406 15.99 -5.87 -20.89
C ALA A 406 16.14 -7.26 -20.25
N ASN A 407 17.35 -7.64 -19.83
CA ASN A 407 17.62 -8.93 -19.17
C ASN A 407 16.92 -9.08 -17.80
N SER A 408 16.59 -7.96 -17.16
CA SER A 408 15.84 -7.91 -15.88
C SER A 408 14.34 -7.64 -16.08
N ASN A 409 13.86 -7.62 -17.33
CA ASN A 409 12.47 -7.31 -17.68
C ASN A 409 11.99 -5.98 -17.09
N ALA A 410 12.85 -4.96 -17.16
CA ALA A 410 12.62 -3.63 -16.60
C ALA A 410 12.84 -2.54 -17.65
N LYS A 411 12.37 -1.32 -17.36
CA LYS A 411 12.59 -0.11 -18.17
C LYS A 411 13.32 0.95 -17.35
N GLU A 412 14.09 1.83 -17.98
CA GLU A 412 14.84 2.89 -17.28
C GLU A 412 13.94 3.91 -16.58
N VAL A 413 12.68 3.99 -17.01
CA VAL A 413 11.65 4.92 -16.52
C VAL A 413 10.77 4.31 -15.43
N ASP A 414 10.93 3.01 -15.15
CA ASP A 414 10.08 2.29 -14.19
C ASP A 414 10.30 2.77 -12.75
N LEU A 415 9.22 2.79 -11.98
CA LEU A 415 9.30 2.73 -10.52
C LEU A 415 9.36 1.26 -10.09
N LEU A 416 9.75 1.02 -8.84
CA LEU A 416 9.72 -0.34 -8.28
C LEU A 416 8.32 -1.00 -8.43
N ILE A 417 7.24 -0.21 -8.29
CA ILE A 417 5.88 -0.72 -8.45
C ILE A 417 5.51 -1.05 -9.91
N THR A 418 5.96 -0.26 -10.90
CA THR A 418 5.68 -0.56 -12.31
C THR A 418 6.51 -1.74 -12.79
N TRP A 419 7.77 -1.84 -12.34
CA TRP A 419 8.59 -3.01 -12.60
C TRP A 419 8.00 -4.30 -11.99
N LEU A 420 7.52 -4.23 -10.73
CA LEU A 420 6.80 -5.34 -10.09
C LEU A 420 5.59 -5.77 -10.92
N PHE A 421 4.80 -4.82 -11.42
CA PHE A 421 3.64 -5.08 -12.26
C PHE A 421 4.03 -5.77 -13.58
N THR A 422 5.07 -5.28 -14.26
CA THR A 422 5.62 -5.85 -15.50
C THR A 422 6.05 -7.30 -15.27
N LEU A 423 6.82 -7.55 -14.22
CA LEU A 423 7.25 -8.91 -13.85
C LEU A 423 6.07 -9.84 -13.61
N THR A 424 5.01 -9.36 -12.98
CA THR A 424 3.82 -10.15 -12.63
C THR A 424 2.96 -10.47 -13.85
N ASN A 425 2.63 -9.46 -14.66
CA ASN A 425 1.61 -9.57 -15.70
C ASN A 425 2.17 -9.93 -17.07
N GLU A 426 3.35 -9.41 -17.44
CA GLU A 426 3.93 -9.62 -18.77
C GLU A 426 4.86 -10.84 -18.78
N TYR A 427 5.59 -11.06 -17.69
CA TYR A 427 6.62 -12.11 -17.60
C TYR A 427 6.28 -13.26 -16.66
N SER A 428 5.17 -13.18 -15.91
CA SER A 428 4.75 -14.18 -14.92
C SER A 428 5.85 -14.57 -13.93
N ASN A 429 6.76 -13.66 -13.61
CA ASN A 429 7.84 -13.83 -12.63
C ASN A 429 7.39 -13.38 -11.24
N TYR A 430 6.44 -14.14 -10.68
CA TYR A 430 5.80 -13.84 -9.39
C TYR A 430 6.79 -13.85 -8.22
N LYS A 431 7.77 -14.77 -8.24
CA LYS A 431 8.81 -14.85 -7.22
C LYS A 431 9.62 -13.55 -7.11
N MET A 432 10.10 -13.01 -8.23
CA MET A 432 10.92 -11.80 -8.22
C MET A 432 10.08 -10.55 -7.95
N ALA A 433 8.87 -10.48 -8.52
CA ALA A 433 7.92 -9.42 -8.21
C ALA A 433 7.62 -9.35 -6.71
N SER A 434 7.46 -10.50 -6.05
CA SER A 434 7.21 -10.58 -4.62
C SER A 434 8.41 -10.12 -3.79
N VAL A 435 9.65 -10.45 -4.17
CA VAL A 435 10.86 -9.92 -3.50
C VAL A 435 10.91 -8.39 -3.60
N ILE A 436 10.69 -7.83 -4.80
CA ILE A 436 10.65 -6.38 -5.01
C ILE A 436 9.55 -5.74 -4.15
N GLY A 437 8.36 -6.34 -4.09
CA GLY A 437 7.27 -5.84 -3.28
C GLY A 437 7.58 -5.83 -1.78
N ILE A 438 8.30 -6.83 -1.27
CA ILE A 438 8.81 -6.82 0.11
C ILE A 438 9.80 -5.68 0.31
N CYS A 439 10.72 -5.46 -0.62
CA CYS A 439 11.65 -4.34 -0.54
C CYS A 439 10.92 -2.98 -0.49
N VAL A 440 9.93 -2.78 -1.37
CA VAL A 440 9.08 -1.57 -1.36
C VAL A 440 8.38 -1.40 -0.03
N PHE A 441 7.79 -2.47 0.51
CA PHE A 441 7.13 -2.45 1.82
C PHE A 441 8.10 -2.05 2.93
N VAL A 442 9.28 -2.67 3.01
CA VAL A 442 10.30 -2.37 4.03
C VAL A 442 10.78 -0.93 3.93
N ILE A 443 11.03 -0.42 2.72
CA ILE A 443 11.46 0.96 2.49
C ILE A 443 10.37 1.93 2.94
N CYS A 444 9.12 1.70 2.53
CA CYS A 444 7.99 2.55 2.92
C CYS A 444 7.78 2.51 4.44
N ALA A 445 7.83 1.33 5.07
CA ALA A 445 7.66 1.18 6.50
C ALA A 445 8.77 1.87 7.29
N ALA A 446 10.04 1.69 6.89
CA ALA A 446 11.18 2.34 7.52
C ALA A 446 11.08 3.87 7.41
N PHE A 447 10.79 4.38 6.21
CA PHE A 447 10.63 5.81 5.99
C PHE A 447 9.46 6.40 6.81
N THR A 448 8.33 5.68 6.84
CA THR A 448 7.15 6.07 7.63
C THR A 448 7.49 6.14 9.11
N LEU A 449 8.11 5.09 9.68
CA LEU A 449 8.47 5.03 11.09
C LEU A 449 9.45 6.14 11.48
N ILE A 450 10.50 6.36 10.67
CA ILE A 450 11.49 7.42 10.92
C ILE A 450 10.84 8.81 10.82
N SER A 451 10.01 9.04 9.81
CA SER A 451 9.41 10.36 9.59
C SER A 451 8.34 10.69 10.63
N PHE A 452 7.45 9.74 10.96
CA PHE A 452 6.43 9.95 11.99
C PHE A 452 7.05 10.10 13.38
N SER A 453 8.03 9.27 13.75
CA SER A 453 8.70 9.40 15.05
C SER A 453 9.36 10.77 15.22
N ARG A 454 10.02 11.29 14.17
CA ARG A 454 10.60 12.63 14.18
C ARG A 454 9.55 13.73 14.23
N MET A 455 8.45 13.59 13.50
CA MET A 455 7.35 14.57 13.51
C MET A 455 6.68 14.65 14.88
N ILE A 456 6.42 13.50 15.52
CA ILE A 456 5.87 13.44 16.88
C ILE A 456 6.87 14.00 17.90
N ALA A 457 8.16 13.70 17.77
CA ALA A 457 9.18 14.26 18.66
C ALA A 457 9.35 15.79 18.48
N ALA A 458 9.03 16.31 17.30
CA ALA A 458 9.07 17.73 16.97
C ALA A 458 7.74 18.45 17.23
N ASN A 459 6.76 17.83 17.93
CA ASN A 459 5.48 18.46 18.23
C ASN A 459 5.71 19.71 19.10
N LYS A 460 5.76 20.86 18.44
CA LYS A 460 5.77 22.19 19.05
C LYS A 460 4.39 22.82 18.90
N GLU A 461 3.35 22.11 19.33
CA GLU A 461 1.98 22.67 19.33
C GLU A 461 1.91 24.01 20.09
N GLU A 462 2.81 24.21 21.05
CA GLU A 462 2.96 25.46 21.82
C GLU A 462 3.68 26.61 21.07
N GLU A 463 4.33 26.39 19.92
CA GLU A 463 4.99 27.48 19.15
C GLU A 463 4.04 28.22 18.20
N TYR A 464 2.88 27.64 17.88
CA TYR A 464 1.94 28.17 16.88
C TYR A 464 0.53 28.46 17.42
N GLN A 465 0.28 28.18 18.71
CA GLN A 465 -0.85 28.71 19.47
C GLN A 465 -0.41 29.95 20.24
#